data_AF-A0A915AVY4-F1
#
_entry.id   AF-A0A915AVY4-F1
#
_cell.length_a   1.000
_cell.length_b   1.000
_cell.length_c   1.000
_cell.angle_alpha   90.00
_cell.angle_beta   90.00
_cell.angle_gamma   90.00
#
_symmetry.space_group_name_H-M   'P 1'
#
loop_
_entity.id
_entity.type
_entity.pdbx_description
1 polymer ?
#
loop_
_entity_poly.entity_id
_entity_poly.type
_entity_poly.pdbx_seq_one_letter_code
_entity_poly.pdbx_strand_id
1 'polypeptide(L)'
;MFAVTGDGSSHQYSRSGRPDCVAIFLHQIETGLIRIHVNGDWTKCGLPGPLVDECVVSESVLPSLLRLTVISIARRKTVELENYQMIYSRRRMAIQDFARKYAITQTYTDFIERLITP
;
A
#
# COMPACT_ATOMS: atom_id res chain seq x y z
N MET A 1 -29.19 6.05 -12.74
CA MET A 1 -29.37 6.02 -14.20
C MET A 1 -28.13 5.36 -14.76
N PHE A 2 -28.21 4.11 -15.22
CA PHE A 2 -27.04 3.38 -15.72
C PHE A 2 -26.97 3.54 -17.24
N ALA A 3 -25.81 3.96 -17.73
CA ALA A 3 -25.55 4.10 -19.16
C ALA A 3 -25.37 2.70 -19.78
N VAL A 4 -26.13 2.44 -20.84
CA VAL A 4 -25.94 1.30 -21.73
C VAL A 4 -25.02 1.74 -22.86
N THR A 5 -23.91 1.03 -23.05
CA THR A 5 -23.11 1.12 -24.28
C THR A 5 -23.20 -0.21 -25.00
N GLY A 6 -23.60 -0.15 -26.27
CA GLY A 6 -23.94 -1.29 -27.10
C GLY A 6 -22.78 -1.77 -27.96
N ASP A 7 -21.88 -2.54 -27.38
CA ASP A 7 -20.87 -3.28 -28.13
C ASP A 7 -20.72 -4.68 -27.50
N GLY A 8 -21.18 -5.70 -28.24
CA GLY A 8 -21.21 -7.11 -27.86
C GLY A 8 -19.83 -7.78 -27.75
N SER A 9 -18.82 -7.02 -27.33
CA SER A 9 -17.54 -7.52 -26.88
C SER A 9 -17.75 -8.12 -25.50
N SER A 10 -17.41 -9.39 -25.29
CA SER A 10 -17.41 -10.02 -23.97
C SER A 10 -16.29 -9.40 -23.12
N HIS A 11 -16.51 -8.18 -22.63
CA HIS A 11 -15.85 -7.68 -21.45
C HIS A 11 -16.17 -8.70 -20.35
N GLN A 12 -15.14 -9.41 -19.89
CA GLN A 12 -15.22 -10.02 -18.58
C GLN A 12 -15.45 -8.86 -17.61
N TYR A 13 -16.72 -8.60 -17.30
CA TYR A 13 -17.12 -7.90 -16.09
C TYR A 13 -16.54 -8.76 -14.97
N SER A 14 -15.35 -8.39 -14.47
CA SER A 14 -14.75 -9.06 -13.32
C SER A 14 -15.68 -8.77 -12.13
N ARG A 15 -16.59 -9.71 -11.85
CA ARG A 15 -17.47 -9.80 -10.68
C ARG A 15 -17.78 -8.47 -9.99
N SER A 16 -18.72 -7.72 -10.55
CA SER A 16 -19.41 -6.64 -9.84
C SER A 16 -20.14 -7.20 -8.61
N GLY A 17 -19.62 -6.95 -7.41
CA GLY A 17 -20.33 -7.27 -6.17
C GLY A 17 -19.44 -7.54 -4.96
N ARG A 18 -18.13 -7.73 -5.14
CA ARG A 18 -17.19 -7.74 -4.02
C ARG A 18 -16.57 -6.36 -3.88
N PRO A 19 -16.58 -5.77 -2.68
CA PRO A 19 -15.96 -4.47 -2.52
C PRO A 19 -14.44 -4.61 -2.71
N ASP A 20 -13.82 -3.65 -3.41
CA ASP A 20 -12.36 -3.45 -3.44
C ASP A 20 -11.77 -3.09 -2.06
N CYS A 21 -12.57 -3.17 -1.01
CA CYS A 21 -12.20 -2.92 0.37
C CYS A 21 -12.18 -4.23 1.18
N VAL A 22 -11.34 -4.23 2.21
CA VAL A 22 -11.41 -5.27 3.25
C VAL A 22 -12.24 -4.69 4.39
N ALA A 23 -13.28 -5.40 4.80
CA ALA A 23 -14.10 -5.09 5.95
C ALA A 23 -13.75 -6.03 7.10
N ILE A 24 -13.36 -5.47 8.24
CA ILE A 24 -13.13 -6.21 9.49
C ILE A 24 -14.26 -5.89 10.45
N PHE A 25 -15.08 -6.88 10.76
CA PHE A 25 -16.19 -6.79 11.70
C PHE A 25 -15.74 -7.27 13.08
N LEU A 26 -16.19 -6.58 14.11
CA LEU A 26 -15.91 -6.88 15.51
C LEU A 26 -17.23 -7.27 16.18
N HIS A 27 -17.30 -8.48 16.72
CA HIS A 27 -18.48 -8.97 17.42
C HIS A 27 -18.13 -9.36 18.84
N GLN A 28 -18.70 -8.69 19.82
CA GLN A 28 -18.53 -9.07 21.22
C GLN A 28 -19.31 -10.36 21.50
N ILE A 29 -18.59 -11.40 21.94
CA ILE A 29 -19.22 -12.67 22.36
C ILE A 29 -19.57 -12.57 23.84
N GLU A 30 -18.58 -12.20 24.65
CA GLU A 30 -18.68 -12.03 26.11
C GLU A 30 -17.81 -10.84 26.52
N THR A 31 -17.88 -10.43 27.78
CA THR A 31 -17.04 -9.36 28.32
C THR A 31 -15.56 -9.68 28.10
N GLY A 32 -14.85 -8.82 27.37
CA GLY A 32 -13.43 -8.98 27.09
C GLY A 32 -13.07 -9.97 25.97
N LEU A 33 -14.05 -10.62 25.31
CA LEU A 33 -13.85 -11.54 24.19
C LEU A 33 -14.55 -11.04 22.92
N ILE A 34 -13.77 -10.79 21.89
CA ILE A 34 -14.24 -10.27 20.60
C ILE A 34 -13.95 -11.29 19.50
N ARG A 35 -14.99 -11.69 18.76
CA ARG A 35 -14.88 -12.41 17.49
C ARG A 35 -14.62 -11.44 16.34
N ILE A 36 -13.70 -11.83 15.48
CA ILE A 36 -13.34 -11.09 14.27
C ILE A 36 -13.93 -11.83 13.08
N HIS A 37 -14.67 -11.12 12.24
CA HIS A 37 -15.08 -11.62 10.93
C HIS A 37 -14.45 -10.73 9.87
N VAL A 38 -13.78 -11.31 8.88
CA VAL A 38 -13.11 -10.53 7.83
C VAL A 38 -13.59 -10.91 6.45
N ASN A 39 -14.11 -9.90 5.75
CA ASN A 39 -14.68 -10.04 4.42
C ASN A 39 -13.95 -9.13 3.43
N GLY A 40 -13.68 -9.63 2.23
CA GLY A 40 -13.09 -8.87 1.13
C GLY A 40 -12.22 -9.74 0.22
N ASP A 41 -12.02 -9.27 -1.01
CA ASP A 41 -11.05 -9.91 -1.90
C ASP A 41 -9.64 -9.59 -1.41
N TRP A 42 -8.97 -10.66 -0.98
CA TRP A 42 -7.61 -10.60 -0.50
C TRP A 42 -6.63 -10.31 -1.61
N THR A 43 -5.45 -9.90 -1.19
CA THR A 43 -4.24 -9.93 -2.01
C THR A 43 -4.03 -11.32 -2.60
N LYS A 44 -3.37 -11.43 -3.76
CA LYS A 44 -3.09 -12.70 -4.46
C LYS A 44 -2.40 -13.74 -3.57
N CYS A 45 -1.70 -13.28 -2.53
CA CYS A 45 -0.97 -14.10 -1.56
C CYS A 45 -1.75 -14.43 -0.27
N GLY A 46 -3.08 -14.29 -0.25
CA GLY A 46 -3.92 -14.55 0.93
C GLY A 46 -3.85 -13.46 2.01
N LEU A 47 -4.50 -13.69 3.16
CA LEU A 47 -4.67 -12.71 4.23
C LEU A 47 -3.36 -12.43 5.00
N PRO A 48 -2.84 -11.18 5.00
CA PRO A 48 -1.69 -10.80 5.82
C PRO A 48 -2.10 -10.33 7.23
N GLY A 49 -1.29 -10.68 8.22
CA GLY A 49 -1.43 -10.18 9.59
C GLY A 49 -1.89 -11.23 10.59
N PRO A 50 -2.01 -10.86 11.88
CA PRO A 50 -2.33 -11.81 12.94
C PRO A 50 -3.82 -12.14 13.10
N LEU A 51 -4.74 -11.29 12.63
CA LEU A 51 -6.17 -11.58 12.70
C LEU A 51 -6.60 -12.39 11.48
N VAL A 52 -7.29 -13.49 11.72
CA VAL A 52 -7.83 -14.42 10.72
C VAL A 52 -9.35 -14.44 10.85
N ASP A 53 -10.05 -14.77 9.77
CA ASP A 53 -11.50 -14.89 9.79
C ASP A 53 -11.99 -15.86 10.88
N GLU A 54 -13.08 -15.48 11.53
CA GLU A 54 -13.70 -16.16 12.69
C GLU A 54 -12.82 -16.32 13.94
N CYS A 55 -11.66 -15.66 14.03
CA CYS A 55 -10.82 -15.76 15.23
C CYS A 55 -11.42 -15.00 16.42
N VAL A 56 -11.13 -15.46 17.64
CA VAL A 56 -11.55 -14.81 18.89
C VAL A 56 -10.32 -14.31 19.63
N VAL A 57 -10.35 -13.05 20.03
CA VAL A 57 -9.24 -12.39 20.71
C VAL A 57 -9.72 -11.62 21.94
N SER A 58 -8.81 -11.39 22.90
CA SER A 58 -9.10 -10.52 24.03
C SER A 58 -9.22 -9.07 23.58
N GLU A 59 -10.20 -8.35 24.13
CA GLU A 59 -10.42 -6.92 23.90
C GLU A 59 -9.17 -6.08 24.22
N SER A 60 -8.37 -6.49 25.21
CA SER A 60 -7.15 -5.79 25.62
C SER A 60 -6.04 -5.78 24.54
N VAL A 61 -5.94 -6.85 23.74
CA VAL A 61 -4.92 -6.99 22.69
C VAL A 61 -5.43 -6.65 21.29
N LEU A 62 -6.76 -6.61 21.12
CA LEU A 62 -7.42 -6.35 19.86
C LEU A 62 -6.91 -5.08 19.14
N PRO A 63 -6.72 -3.91 19.79
CA PRO A 63 -6.27 -2.71 19.09
C PRO A 63 -4.91 -2.89 18.39
N SER A 64 -3.99 -3.61 19.04
CA SER A 64 -2.66 -3.89 18.49
C SER A 64 -2.75 -4.85 17.30
N LEU A 65 -3.50 -5.95 17.45
CA LEU A 65 -3.66 -6.96 16.39
C LEU A 65 -4.38 -6.38 15.18
N LEU A 66 -5.40 -5.56 15.40
CA LEU A 66 -6.15 -4.90 14.34
C LEU A 66 -5.27 -3.94 13.55
N ARG A 67 -4.51 -3.07 14.23
CA ARG A 67 -3.54 -2.16 13.58
C ARG A 67 -2.52 -2.91 12.74
N LEU A 68 -1.93 -3.98 13.30
CA LEU A 68 -0.95 -4.79 12.58
C LEU A 68 -1.55 -5.46 11.35
N THR A 69 -2.77 -5.98 11.45
CA THR A 69 -3.49 -6.60 10.33
C THR A 69 -3.75 -5.57 9.24
N VAL A 70 -4.31 -4.41 9.58
CA VAL A 70 -4.60 -3.32 8.62
C VAL A 70 -3.34 -2.83 7.92
N ILE A 71 -2.24 -2.59 8.65
CA ILE A 71 -0.96 -2.16 8.06
C ILE A 71 -0.43 -3.24 7.11
N SER A 72 -0.53 -4.52 7.49
CA SER A 72 -0.02 -5.63 6.68
C SER A 72 -0.84 -5.79 5.40
N ILE A 73 -2.17 -5.65 5.47
CA ILE A 73 -3.07 -5.62 4.30
C ILE A 73 -2.71 -4.46 3.38
N ALA A 74 -2.60 -3.25 3.92
CA ALA A 74 -2.30 -2.06 3.12
C ALA A 74 -0.95 -2.17 2.41
N ARG A 75 0.10 -2.65 3.12
CA ARG A 75 1.43 -2.87 2.54
C ARG A 75 1.40 -3.92 1.42
N ARG A 76 0.69 -5.03 1.63
CA ARG A 76 0.60 -6.10 0.63
C ARG A 76 -0.20 -5.62 -0.60
N LYS A 77 -1.35 -4.95 -0.42
CA LYS A 77 -2.10 -4.32 -1.52
C LYS A 77 -1.24 -3.31 -2.29
N THR A 78 -0.42 -2.53 -1.59
CA THR A 78 0.48 -1.55 -2.22
C THR A 78 1.51 -2.22 -3.14
N VAL A 79 2.09 -3.35 -2.73
CA VAL A 79 3.08 -4.09 -3.53
C VAL A 79 2.46 -4.77 -4.75
N GLU A 80 1.16 -5.07 -4.70
CA GLU A 80 0.43 -5.69 -5.81
C GLU A 80 0.00 -4.71 -6.91
N LEU A 81 0.10 -3.39 -6.68
CA LEU A 81 -0.14 -2.39 -7.71
C LEU A 81 0.89 -2.55 -8.83
N GLU A 82 0.45 -2.64 -10.08
CA GLU A 82 1.33 -2.88 -11.24
C GLU A 82 2.46 -1.86 -11.37
N ASN A 83 2.19 -0.60 -11.03
CA ASN A 83 3.15 0.50 -11.10
C ASN A 83 3.83 0.79 -9.76
N TYR A 84 3.75 -0.13 -8.79
CA TYR A 84 4.43 0.07 -7.52
C TYR A 84 5.94 -0.01 -7.69
N GLN A 85 6.60 1.08 -7.28
CA GLN A 85 8.05 1.11 -7.14
C GLN A 85 8.39 1.10 -5.65
N MET A 86 9.23 0.13 -5.28
CA MET A 86 9.78 0.04 -3.93
C MET A 86 10.42 1.38 -3.50
N ILE A 87 10.24 1.73 -2.22
CA ILE A 87 10.71 3.00 -1.65
C ILE A 87 12.21 3.20 -1.91
N TYR A 88 13.03 2.16 -1.79
CA TYR A 88 14.47 2.25 -2.05
C TYR A 88 14.78 2.58 -3.51
N SER A 89 14.00 2.07 -4.47
CA SER A 89 14.17 2.33 -5.90
C SER A 89 13.82 3.79 -6.20
N ARG A 90 12.67 4.26 -5.70
CA ARG A 90 12.26 5.67 -5.82
C ARG A 90 13.28 6.62 -5.19
N ARG A 91 13.78 6.29 -4.00
CA ARG A 91 14.83 7.05 -3.31
C ARG A 91 16.12 7.11 -4.15
N ARG A 92 16.55 5.98 -4.71
CA ARG A 92 17.74 5.93 -5.56
C ARG A 92 17.59 6.82 -6.80
N MET A 93 16.45 6.74 -7.49
CA MET A 93 16.16 7.59 -8.66
C MET A 93 16.14 9.07 -8.29
N ALA A 94 15.46 9.45 -7.21
CA ALA A 94 15.43 10.84 -6.75
C ALA A 94 16.82 11.39 -6.40
N ILE A 95 17.69 10.58 -5.78
CA ILE A 95 19.08 10.97 -5.48
C ILE A 95 19.87 11.14 -6.79
N GLN A 96 19.72 10.25 -7.75
CA GLN A 96 20.39 10.35 -9.06
C GLN A 96 19.92 11.58 -9.83
N ASP A 97 18.62 11.87 -9.82
CA ASP A 97 18.05 13.05 -10.47
C ASP A 97 18.53 14.34 -9.80
N PHE A 98 18.59 14.36 -8.46
CA PHE A 98 19.17 15.48 -7.71
C PHE A 98 20.64 15.70 -8.07
N ALA A 99 21.46 14.63 -8.03
CA ALA A 99 22.87 14.69 -8.36
C ALA A 99 23.09 15.18 -9.80
N ARG A 100 22.27 14.72 -10.76
CA ARG A 100 22.34 15.16 -12.16
C ARG A 100 21.90 16.62 -12.33
N LYS A 101 20.80 17.04 -11.70
CA LYS A 101 20.22 18.38 -11.83
C LYS A 101 21.14 19.47 -11.27
N TYR A 102 21.84 19.16 -10.18
CA TYR A 102 22.73 20.08 -9.48
C TYR A 102 24.21 19.73 -9.70
N ALA A 103 24.53 18.89 -10.69
CA ALA A 103 25.90 18.62 -11.05
C ALA A 103 26.56 19.91 -11.55
N ILE A 104 27.49 20.45 -10.76
CA ILE A 104 28.32 21.57 -11.20
C ILE A 104 29.38 21.00 -12.13
N THR A 105 29.21 21.21 -13.43
CA THR A 105 30.23 20.97 -14.44
C THR A 105 31.21 22.14 -14.42
N GLN A 106 32.04 22.19 -13.38
CA GLN A 106 33.18 23.10 -13.31
C GLN A 106 34.45 22.28 -13.19
N THR A 107 35.51 22.70 -13.87
CA THR A 107 36.81 22.12 -13.60
C THR A 107 37.31 22.59 -12.23
N TYR A 108 38.26 21.85 -11.66
CA TYR A 108 38.90 22.27 -10.42
C TYR A 108 39.52 23.68 -10.56
N THR A 109 40.07 23.99 -11.74
CA THR A 109 40.64 25.30 -12.04
C THR A 109 39.58 26.41 -11.98
N ASP A 110 38.42 26.24 -12.64
CA ASP A 110 37.33 27.22 -12.63
C ASP A 110 36.77 27.45 -11.21
N PHE A 111 36.75 26.39 -10.40
CA PHE A 111 36.36 26.49 -8.99
C PHE A 111 37.32 27.37 -8.20
N ILE A 112 38.63 27.15 -8.36
CA ILE A 112 39.68 27.89 -7.68
C ILE A 112 39.70 29.35 -8.13
N GLU A 113 39.54 29.61 -9.43
CA GLU A 113 39.50 30.97 -9.98
C GLU A 113 38.37 31.80 -9.37
N ARG A 114 37.16 31.24 -9.27
CA ARG A 114 36.02 31.93 -8.62
C ARG A 114 36.18 32.10 -7.11
N LEU A 115 36.99 31.26 -6.45
CA LEU A 115 37.17 31.32 -5.01
C LEU A 115 38.23 32.36 -4.59
N ILE A 116 39.22 32.58 -5.46
CA ILE A 116 40.35 33.49 -5.21
C ILE A 116 40.08 34.89 -5.80
N THR A 117 39.22 34.99 -6.81
CA THR A 117 38.90 36.27 -7.47
C THR A 117 37.54 36.79 -6.96
N PRO A 118 37.51 37.91 -6.19
CA PRO A 118 36.30 38.42 -5.54
C PRO A 118 35.26 39.02 -6.51
#